data_AF-A0A0R2SE23-F1
#
_entry.id   AF-A0A0R2SE23-F1
#
_cell.length_a   1.000
_cell.length_b   1.000
_cell.length_c   1.000
_cell.angle_alpha   90.00
_cell.angle_beta   90.00
_cell.angle_gamma   90.00
#
_symmetry.space_group_name_H-M   'P 1'
#
loop_
_entity.id
_entity.type
_entity.pdbx_description
1 polymer ?
#
loop_
_entity_poly.entity_id
_entity_poly.type
_entity_poly.pdbx_seq_one_letter_code
_entity_poly.pdbx_strand_id
1 'polypeptide(L)'
;MELNGKVVAEQIGAQIFIDGWAMVVPGDPSHAASLAERAASVSHDGEAIYGAQIIAALESAAFVEKDVNKLLDIAVALIPSESVIYKMIAQIRQWHKTIPNWREAFSLLDTHYGYEIYGGNCHMIPNHGLIILALLYGDDDFQKSLMIVNTAGWDTDCNSGNLGCILGIKLGLAGINAGPDWRGPVADRVYLPSADGGRAISDAVIEAIHLVNMARALVGEPKMAPKDGARFHFEFPGAVQGFDSEESIEATGVSTLTNVLGSSLKGKRSLGIKCYGLAVGRVSRVQTPTFIPSIEIAEYFKGRGYALLASPTLYAGQKIKSRLVASELNKSSIRVCLYVKHYNLTDGFEILKSEEKEVKPGAELNFDWQVPQTDSQPIAWVGVEISSTSGTDATINLDYLTWSGAPTVNLGRPTGGPDGIERFKGNSKGLMWKRAWVSGFDGRERMTEIDFWPETFRLIQNVGRGIITQGTREWQDYAITAHMTPHMCQEGGIAVRVQGLERYYALIIQEEEIKLVRRLDGEDLTLANCPGGWTFGSTYELKLEVKNNSLVGFIDGKRVIEGSDPDMLFSGGGVGLLTSVGRVGVDGVSVEPVN
;
A
#
# COMPACT_ATOMS: atom_id res chain seq x y z
N MET A 1 -1.77 28.65 21.13
CA MET A 1 -1.27 27.77 20.07
C MET A 1 -0.78 28.68 18.97
N GLU A 2 0.48 28.57 18.57
CA GLU A 2 0.97 29.29 17.38
C GLU A 2 0.39 28.59 16.14
N LEU A 3 -0.06 29.37 15.17
CA LEU A 3 -0.64 28.87 13.93
C LEU A 3 0.31 29.14 12.76
N ASN A 4 0.25 28.29 11.75
CA ASN A 4 0.92 28.54 10.48
C ASN A 4 0.42 29.85 9.86
N GLY A 5 1.32 30.57 9.18
CA GLY A 5 0.93 31.73 8.38
C GLY A 5 0.08 31.33 7.16
N LYS A 6 -0.70 32.27 6.63
CA LYS A 6 -1.61 32.05 5.49
C LYS A 6 -0.96 31.30 4.32
N VAL A 7 0.23 31.72 3.89
CA VAL A 7 0.95 31.09 2.78
C VAL A 7 1.19 29.60 3.03
N VAL A 8 1.60 29.22 4.25
CA VAL A 8 1.87 27.81 4.59
C VAL A 8 0.57 27.01 4.66
N ALA A 9 -0.51 27.60 5.19
CA ALA A 9 -1.80 26.93 5.32
C ALA A 9 -2.54 26.76 3.97
N GLU A 10 -2.25 27.60 2.97
CA GLU A 10 -2.91 27.60 1.65
C GLU A 10 -2.11 26.90 0.53
N GLN A 11 -1.24 25.95 0.90
CA GLN A 11 -0.53 25.11 -0.07
C GLN A 11 -1.47 24.03 -0.66
N ILE A 12 -1.09 23.46 -1.80
CA ILE A 12 -1.87 22.49 -2.58
C ILE A 12 -2.18 21.18 -1.83
N GLY A 13 -1.45 20.91 -0.74
CA GLY A 13 -1.56 19.67 0.04
C GLY A 13 -2.98 19.34 0.49
N ALA A 14 -3.86 20.33 0.71
CA ALA A 14 -5.26 20.10 1.06
C ALA A 14 -6.04 19.33 0.00
N GLN A 15 -5.63 19.39 -1.27
CA GLN A 15 -6.35 18.83 -2.41
C GLN A 15 -5.78 17.47 -2.87
N ILE A 16 -4.48 17.22 -2.68
CA ILE A 16 -3.81 16.07 -3.31
C ILE A 16 -4.30 14.71 -2.81
N PHE A 17 -4.95 14.65 -1.64
CA PHE A 17 -5.41 13.41 -1.01
C PHE A 17 -6.94 13.29 -0.91
N ILE A 18 -7.70 14.16 -1.59
CA ILE A 18 -9.15 14.24 -1.35
C ILE A 18 -9.99 13.29 -2.18
N ASP A 19 -9.44 12.78 -3.29
CA ASP A 19 -10.22 12.07 -4.31
C ASP A 19 -10.95 10.86 -3.72
N GLY A 20 -10.30 10.16 -2.78
CA GLY A 20 -10.90 9.05 -2.05
C GLY A 20 -12.18 9.43 -1.28
N TRP A 21 -12.27 10.65 -0.74
CA TRP A 21 -13.48 11.14 -0.05
C TRP A 21 -14.63 11.37 -1.01
N ALA A 22 -14.38 11.76 -2.25
CA ALA A 22 -15.41 11.86 -3.27
C ALA A 22 -15.92 10.46 -3.68
N MET A 23 -15.00 9.52 -3.87
CA MET A 23 -15.31 8.15 -4.31
C MET A 23 -16.11 7.33 -3.30
N VAL A 24 -16.06 7.67 -2.00
CA VAL A 24 -16.86 6.96 -0.97
C VAL A 24 -18.30 7.46 -0.86
N VAL A 25 -18.64 8.59 -1.47
CA VAL A 25 -20.01 9.16 -1.48
C VAL A 25 -20.41 9.59 -2.90
N PRO A 26 -20.47 8.65 -3.86
CA PRO A 26 -20.75 8.96 -5.26
C PRO A 26 -22.16 9.54 -5.44
N GLY A 27 -22.28 10.65 -6.15
CA GLY A 27 -23.55 11.33 -6.42
C GLY A 27 -24.06 12.24 -5.29
N ASP A 28 -23.31 12.39 -4.19
CA ASP A 28 -23.60 13.30 -3.09
C ASP A 28 -22.47 14.34 -2.91
N PRO A 29 -22.45 15.39 -3.75
CA PRO A 29 -21.39 16.39 -3.74
C PRO A 29 -21.34 17.20 -2.43
N SER A 30 -22.47 17.38 -1.75
CA SER A 30 -22.52 18.11 -0.47
C SER A 30 -21.82 17.32 0.64
N HIS A 31 -22.07 16.01 0.71
CA HIS A 31 -21.39 15.14 1.66
C HIS A 31 -19.90 15.02 1.33
N ALA A 32 -19.54 14.90 0.05
CA ALA A 32 -18.14 14.86 -0.40
C ALA A 32 -17.37 16.12 0.03
N ALA A 33 -17.94 17.31 -0.18
CA ALA A 33 -17.35 18.57 0.26
C ALA A 33 -17.18 18.64 1.79
N SER A 34 -18.14 18.14 2.57
CA SER A 34 -18.01 18.10 4.04
C SER A 34 -16.89 17.17 4.51
N LEU A 35 -16.71 16.01 3.86
CA LEU A 35 -15.60 15.10 4.17
C LEU A 35 -14.25 15.73 3.80
N ALA A 36 -14.17 16.35 2.63
CA ALA A 36 -12.97 17.03 2.15
C ALA A 36 -12.57 18.20 3.06
N GLU A 37 -13.53 19.00 3.53
CA GLU A 37 -13.29 20.09 4.49
C GLU A 37 -12.65 19.56 5.77
N ARG A 38 -13.26 18.53 6.37
CA ARG A 38 -12.76 17.92 7.61
C ARG A 38 -11.36 17.35 7.42
N ALA A 39 -11.11 16.65 6.32
CA ALA A 39 -9.81 16.06 6.03
C ALA A 39 -8.74 17.13 5.76
N ALA A 40 -9.04 18.16 4.97
CA ALA A 40 -8.13 19.26 4.68
C ALA A 40 -7.80 20.10 5.93
N SER A 41 -8.79 20.33 6.80
CA SER A 41 -8.63 21.15 8.02
C SER A 41 -7.64 20.59 9.04
N VAL A 42 -7.21 19.33 8.89
CA VAL A 42 -6.17 18.72 9.75
C VAL A 42 -4.83 19.43 9.59
N SER A 43 -4.54 19.98 8.41
CA SER A 43 -3.23 20.59 8.11
C SER A 43 -3.28 21.88 7.29
N HIS A 44 -4.44 22.25 6.74
CA HIS A 44 -4.61 23.40 5.85
C HIS A 44 -5.80 24.28 6.27
N ASP A 45 -5.85 25.51 5.77
CA ASP A 45 -6.89 26.49 6.09
C ASP A 45 -7.21 27.36 4.85
N GLY A 46 -8.23 28.20 4.93
CA GLY A 46 -8.55 29.23 3.95
C GLY A 46 -8.88 28.68 2.56
N GLU A 47 -8.32 29.30 1.52
CA GLU A 47 -8.60 28.94 0.12
C GLU A 47 -8.20 27.49 -0.23
N ALA A 48 -7.29 26.87 0.53
CA ALA A 48 -6.94 25.47 0.35
C ALA A 48 -8.09 24.52 0.70
N ILE A 49 -8.90 24.84 1.71
CA ILE A 49 -10.11 24.07 2.04
C ILE A 49 -11.13 24.19 0.91
N TYR A 50 -11.34 25.39 0.37
CA TYR A 50 -12.30 25.58 -0.73
C TYR A 50 -11.87 24.84 -2.00
N GLY A 51 -10.58 24.85 -2.35
CA GLY A 51 -10.05 24.06 -3.47
C GLY A 51 -10.31 22.56 -3.30
N ALA A 52 -10.06 22.03 -2.10
CA ALA A 52 -10.35 20.64 -1.74
C ALA A 52 -11.85 20.29 -1.86
N GLN A 53 -12.73 21.15 -1.37
CA GLN A 53 -14.18 20.98 -1.48
C GLN A 53 -14.65 20.94 -2.94
N ILE A 54 -14.13 21.82 -3.79
CA ILE A 54 -14.48 21.86 -5.23
C ILE A 54 -14.13 20.54 -5.91
N ILE A 55 -12.90 20.04 -5.75
CA ILE A 55 -12.50 18.77 -6.39
C ILE A 55 -13.40 17.63 -5.89
N ALA A 56 -13.64 17.54 -4.57
CA ALA A 56 -14.42 16.45 -4.01
C ALA A 56 -15.88 16.45 -4.49
N ALA A 57 -16.49 17.63 -4.54
CA ALA A 57 -17.84 17.81 -5.04
C ALA A 57 -17.95 17.50 -6.54
N LEU A 58 -16.98 17.95 -7.33
CA LEU A 58 -16.93 17.75 -8.77
C LEU A 58 -16.81 16.25 -9.09
N GLU A 59 -15.89 15.54 -8.43
CA GLU A 59 -15.67 14.10 -8.62
C GLU A 59 -16.88 13.28 -8.17
N SER A 60 -17.47 13.58 -7.01
CA SER A 60 -18.69 12.91 -6.54
C SER A 60 -19.85 13.10 -7.52
N ALA A 61 -20.05 14.31 -8.03
CA ALA A 61 -21.09 14.59 -9.01
C ALA A 61 -20.82 13.94 -10.38
N ALA A 62 -19.55 13.76 -10.78
CA ALA A 62 -19.16 13.17 -12.06
C ALA A 62 -19.60 11.70 -12.25
N PHE A 63 -19.96 11.02 -11.16
CA PHE A 63 -20.60 9.70 -11.23
C PHE A 63 -21.99 9.73 -11.89
N VAL A 64 -22.71 10.86 -11.80
CA VAL A 64 -24.12 10.97 -12.25
C VAL A 64 -24.37 12.09 -13.26
N GLU A 65 -23.46 13.06 -13.39
CA GLU A 65 -23.52 14.15 -14.38
C GLU A 65 -22.24 14.16 -15.24
N LYS A 66 -22.38 14.47 -16.53
CA LYS A 66 -21.29 14.42 -17.51
C LYS A 66 -20.99 15.77 -18.15
N ASP A 67 -21.86 16.77 -18.01
CA ASP A 67 -21.58 18.13 -18.50
C ASP A 67 -20.64 18.88 -17.52
N VAL A 68 -19.46 19.28 -18.01
CA VAL A 68 -18.44 19.97 -17.20
C VAL A 68 -18.96 21.27 -16.59
N ASN A 69 -19.78 22.03 -17.31
CA ASN A 69 -20.28 23.30 -16.80
C ASN A 69 -21.28 23.10 -15.66
N LYS A 70 -22.16 22.11 -15.76
CA LYS A 70 -23.06 21.74 -14.66
C LYS A 70 -22.31 21.18 -13.46
N LEU A 71 -21.27 20.38 -13.68
CA LEU A 71 -20.41 19.89 -12.58
C LEU A 71 -19.77 21.05 -11.84
N LEU A 72 -19.25 22.04 -12.57
CA LEU A 72 -18.70 23.27 -11.97
C LEU A 72 -19.79 24.08 -11.25
N ASP A 73 -20.99 24.22 -11.80
CA ASP A 73 -22.11 24.92 -11.16
C ASP A 73 -22.49 24.26 -9.82
N ILE A 74 -22.51 22.93 -9.76
CA ILE A 74 -22.75 22.16 -8.53
C ILE A 74 -21.65 22.42 -7.49
N ALA A 75 -20.38 22.31 -7.90
CA ALA A 75 -19.25 22.42 -6.98
C ALA A 75 -19.14 23.84 -6.40
N VAL A 76 -19.20 24.89 -7.23
CA VAL A 76 -19.03 26.28 -6.77
C VAL A 76 -20.16 26.76 -5.87
N ALA A 77 -21.33 26.12 -5.92
CA ALA A 77 -22.45 26.42 -5.01
C ALA A 77 -22.16 26.00 -3.55
N LEU A 78 -21.13 25.18 -3.30
CA LEU A 78 -20.77 24.67 -1.98
C LEU A 78 -19.69 25.49 -1.26
N ILE A 79 -19.15 26.53 -1.90
CA ILE A 79 -18.14 27.42 -1.32
C ILE A 79 -18.62 28.87 -1.31
N PRO A 80 -18.05 29.76 -0.47
CA PRO A 80 -18.43 31.18 -0.46
C PRO A 80 -18.15 31.86 -1.81
N SER A 81 -19.12 32.61 -2.34
CA SER A 81 -19.00 33.34 -3.62
C SER A 81 -17.92 34.44 -3.59
N GLU A 82 -17.52 34.86 -2.39
CA GLU A 82 -16.47 35.85 -2.20
C GLU A 82 -15.06 35.26 -2.20
N SER A 83 -14.92 33.93 -2.14
CA SER A 83 -13.64 33.24 -2.16
C SER A 83 -12.87 33.47 -3.48
N VAL A 84 -11.55 33.39 -3.40
CA VAL A 84 -10.68 33.52 -4.57
C VAL A 84 -10.92 32.35 -5.53
N ILE A 85 -11.06 31.13 -5.01
CA ILE A 85 -11.35 29.94 -5.82
C ILE A 85 -12.64 30.12 -6.64
N TYR A 86 -13.74 30.59 -6.02
CA TYR A 86 -15.00 30.82 -6.74
C TYR A 86 -14.82 31.83 -7.89
N LYS A 87 -14.20 32.98 -7.59
CA LYS A 87 -13.97 34.06 -8.57
C LYS A 87 -13.06 33.62 -9.70
N MET A 88 -12.01 32.86 -9.39
CA MET A 88 -11.08 32.30 -10.37
C MET A 88 -11.78 31.34 -11.33
N ILE A 89 -12.58 30.40 -10.82
CA ILE A 89 -13.34 29.46 -11.66
C ILE A 89 -14.29 30.21 -12.60
N ALA A 90 -14.99 31.22 -12.09
CA ALA A 90 -15.88 32.06 -12.91
C ALA A 90 -15.11 32.79 -14.03
N GLN A 91 -13.91 33.31 -13.72
CA GLN A 91 -13.08 34.00 -14.69
C GLN A 91 -12.50 33.06 -15.76
N ILE A 92 -12.05 31.86 -15.38
CA ILE A 92 -11.56 30.86 -16.35
C ILE A 92 -12.70 30.40 -17.28
N ARG A 93 -13.92 30.20 -16.76
CA ARG A 93 -15.09 29.90 -17.59
C ARG A 93 -15.43 31.03 -18.56
N GLN A 94 -15.20 32.29 -18.18
CA GLN A 94 -15.35 33.42 -19.09
C GLN A 94 -14.29 33.39 -20.19
N TRP A 95 -13.01 33.18 -19.84
CA TRP A 95 -11.93 33.05 -20.82
C TRP A 95 -12.19 31.91 -21.81
N HIS A 96 -12.65 30.76 -21.33
CA HIS A 96 -12.99 29.61 -22.18
C HIS A 96 -14.03 29.95 -23.26
N LYS A 97 -14.99 30.84 -22.96
CA LYS A 97 -16.01 31.26 -23.94
C LYS A 97 -15.47 32.17 -25.04
N THR A 98 -14.41 32.93 -24.76
CA THR A 98 -13.93 34.01 -25.66
C THR A 98 -12.54 33.76 -26.25
N ILE A 99 -11.75 32.87 -25.66
CA ILE A 99 -10.35 32.59 -26.01
C ILE A 99 -10.23 31.12 -26.36
N PRO A 100 -10.18 30.73 -27.65
CA PRO A 100 -10.09 29.32 -28.04
C PRO A 100 -8.74 28.65 -27.70
N ASN A 101 -7.68 29.44 -27.61
CA ASN A 101 -6.33 28.94 -27.37
C ASN A 101 -6.04 28.84 -25.86
N TRP A 102 -5.91 27.62 -25.34
CA TRP A 102 -5.61 27.39 -23.92
C TRP A 102 -4.31 28.06 -23.45
N ARG A 103 -3.32 28.25 -24.34
CA ARG A 103 -2.05 28.91 -23.99
C ARG A 103 -2.24 30.38 -23.68
N GLU A 104 -3.14 31.05 -24.40
CA GLU A 104 -3.49 32.45 -24.13
C GLU A 104 -4.27 32.57 -22.82
N ALA A 105 -5.21 31.65 -22.56
CA ALA A 105 -5.90 31.58 -21.28
C ALA A 105 -4.95 31.26 -20.11
N PHE A 106 -3.96 30.42 -20.33
CA PHE A 106 -2.92 30.12 -19.33
C PHE A 106 -2.07 31.34 -19.01
N SER A 107 -1.66 32.14 -20.01
CA SER A 107 -0.95 33.40 -19.76
C SER A 107 -1.77 34.36 -18.90
N LEU A 108 -3.09 34.38 -19.04
CA LEU A 108 -3.97 35.16 -18.16
C LEU A 108 -4.05 34.54 -16.76
N LEU A 109 -4.15 33.21 -16.65
CA LEU A 109 -4.12 32.51 -15.37
C LEU A 109 -2.83 32.83 -14.60
N ASP A 110 -1.66 32.74 -15.25
CA ASP A 110 -0.37 33.08 -14.66
C ASP A 110 -0.31 34.56 -14.22
N THR A 111 -0.77 35.47 -15.08
CA THR A 111 -0.78 36.91 -14.80
C THR A 111 -1.67 37.28 -13.61
N HIS A 112 -2.76 36.56 -13.36
CA HIS A 112 -3.75 36.90 -12.33
C HIS A 112 -3.67 36.03 -11.07
N TYR A 113 -3.13 34.82 -11.19
CA TYR A 113 -3.17 33.79 -10.16
C TYR A 113 -1.87 32.97 -10.05
N GLY A 114 -0.81 33.30 -10.81
CA GLY A 114 0.45 32.56 -10.80
C GLY A 114 1.24 32.65 -9.49
N TYR A 115 2.37 31.92 -9.43
CA TYR A 115 3.21 31.84 -8.23
C TYR A 115 3.85 33.17 -7.80
N GLU A 116 3.97 34.14 -8.70
CA GLU A 116 4.43 35.50 -8.35
C GLU A 116 3.39 36.29 -7.53
N ILE A 117 2.12 35.89 -7.58
CA ILE A 117 1.02 36.48 -6.80
C ILE A 117 0.74 35.63 -5.55
N TYR A 118 0.71 34.31 -5.73
CA TYR A 118 0.44 33.33 -4.68
C TYR A 118 1.69 32.48 -4.46
N GLY A 119 2.56 32.95 -3.56
CA GLY A 119 3.85 32.34 -3.26
C GLY A 119 3.79 31.09 -2.38
N GLY A 120 4.94 30.65 -1.89
CA GLY A 120 5.12 29.34 -1.27
C GLY A 120 5.80 28.37 -2.25
N ASN A 121 5.79 27.07 -1.93
CA ASN A 121 6.40 26.08 -2.81
C ASN A 121 5.42 25.63 -3.91
N CYS A 122 4.20 25.28 -3.51
CA CYS A 122 3.13 24.79 -4.39
C CYS A 122 1.79 25.34 -3.88
N HIS A 123 1.48 26.61 -4.20
CA HIS A 123 0.26 27.24 -3.67
C HIS A 123 -1.01 26.65 -4.30
N MET A 124 -2.10 26.57 -3.52
CA MET A 124 -3.39 26.00 -3.97
C MET A 124 -3.92 26.68 -5.23
N ILE A 125 -4.11 28.01 -5.18
CA ILE A 125 -4.84 28.79 -6.18
C ILE A 125 -4.34 28.58 -7.62
N PRO A 126 -3.05 28.83 -7.96
CA PRO A 126 -2.56 28.61 -9.33
C PRO A 126 -2.76 27.17 -9.82
N ASN A 127 -2.44 26.18 -8.99
CA ASN A 127 -2.59 24.76 -9.33
C ASN A 127 -4.05 24.35 -9.54
N HIS A 128 -4.95 24.79 -8.66
CA HIS A 128 -6.38 24.58 -8.81
C HIS A 128 -6.92 25.22 -10.09
N GLY A 129 -6.51 26.46 -10.38
CA GLY A 129 -6.87 27.15 -11.62
C GLY A 129 -6.41 26.39 -12.86
N LEU A 130 -5.24 25.75 -12.80
CA LEU A 130 -4.70 24.96 -13.90
C LEU A 130 -5.54 23.72 -14.19
N ILE A 131 -6.01 23.02 -13.15
CA ILE A 131 -6.92 21.87 -13.28
C ILE A 131 -8.21 22.31 -13.96
N ILE A 132 -8.81 23.43 -13.53
CA ILE A 132 -10.06 23.95 -14.09
C ILE A 132 -9.87 24.38 -15.56
N LEU A 133 -8.75 25.03 -15.88
CA LEU A 133 -8.39 25.39 -17.24
C LEU A 133 -8.26 24.14 -18.12
N ALA A 134 -7.47 23.15 -17.68
CA ALA A 134 -7.27 21.93 -18.45
C ALA A 134 -8.56 21.10 -18.62
N LEU A 135 -9.43 21.08 -17.60
CA LEU A 135 -10.74 20.43 -17.66
C LEU A 135 -11.65 21.07 -18.71
N LEU A 136 -11.66 22.41 -18.81
CA LEU A 136 -12.50 23.14 -19.77
C LEU A 136 -11.98 23.02 -21.20
N TYR A 137 -10.67 23.19 -21.41
CA TYR A 137 -10.03 23.15 -22.74
C TYR A 137 -9.70 21.73 -23.23
N GLY A 138 -9.91 20.72 -22.38
CA GLY A 138 -9.61 19.32 -22.65
C GLY A 138 -10.61 18.60 -23.55
N ASP A 139 -11.73 19.23 -23.91
CA ASP A 139 -12.78 18.69 -24.80
C ASP A 139 -13.30 17.30 -24.41
N ASP A 140 -13.37 17.00 -23.11
CA ASP A 140 -13.72 15.65 -22.61
C ASP A 140 -12.79 14.53 -23.14
N ASP A 141 -11.56 14.87 -23.53
CA ASP A 141 -10.55 13.94 -24.00
C ASP A 141 -9.44 13.79 -22.93
N PHE A 142 -9.23 12.56 -22.46
CA PHE A 142 -8.28 12.24 -21.40
C PHE A 142 -6.85 12.62 -21.77
N GLN A 143 -6.42 12.29 -22.99
CA GLN A 143 -5.08 12.56 -23.49
C GLN A 143 -4.82 14.07 -23.62
N LYS A 144 -5.77 14.81 -24.21
CA LYS A 144 -5.68 16.25 -24.43
C LYS A 144 -5.66 17.00 -23.10
N SER A 145 -6.52 16.60 -22.17
CA SER A 145 -6.61 17.21 -20.84
C SER A 145 -5.29 17.05 -20.07
N LEU A 146 -4.74 15.83 -20.02
CA LEU A 146 -3.45 15.59 -19.39
C LEU A 146 -2.31 16.30 -20.13
N MET A 147 -2.31 16.30 -21.47
CA MET A 147 -1.32 17.07 -22.23
C MET A 147 -1.35 18.56 -21.83
N ILE A 148 -2.52 19.18 -21.70
CA ILE A 148 -2.65 20.59 -21.31
C ILE A 148 -2.10 20.80 -19.90
N VAL A 149 -2.58 20.03 -18.91
CA VAL A 149 -2.20 20.24 -17.50
C VAL A 149 -0.70 20.01 -17.27
N ASN A 150 -0.11 19.01 -17.91
CA ASN A 150 1.32 18.72 -17.79
C ASN A 150 2.19 19.73 -18.54
N THR A 151 1.74 20.25 -19.69
CA THR A 151 2.51 21.22 -20.48
C THR A 151 2.49 22.61 -19.85
N ALA A 152 1.42 22.96 -19.15
CA ALA A 152 1.30 24.25 -18.48
C ALA A 152 2.20 24.36 -17.23
N GLY A 153 2.68 23.24 -16.68
CA GLY A 153 3.73 23.21 -15.66
C GLY A 153 3.21 23.35 -14.22
N TRP A 154 3.97 24.06 -13.38
CA TRP A 154 3.80 24.10 -11.93
C TRP A 154 3.84 22.70 -11.29
N ASP A 155 2.95 22.39 -10.36
CA ASP A 155 2.99 21.14 -9.59
C ASP A 155 2.31 20.00 -10.36
N THR A 156 3.03 19.49 -11.37
CA THR A 156 2.42 18.64 -12.41
C THR A 156 1.85 17.31 -11.91
N ASP A 157 2.44 16.69 -10.90
CA ASP A 157 1.98 15.39 -10.39
C ASP A 157 0.62 15.49 -9.71
N CYS A 158 0.41 16.49 -8.83
CA CYS A 158 -0.89 16.68 -8.18
C CYS A 158 -1.97 17.11 -9.18
N ASN A 159 -1.64 18.02 -10.11
CA ASN A 159 -2.60 18.53 -11.08
C ASN A 159 -3.06 17.43 -12.04
N SER A 160 -2.13 16.61 -12.53
CA SER A 160 -2.45 15.44 -13.35
C SER A 160 -3.20 14.38 -12.55
N GLY A 161 -2.88 14.19 -11.28
CA GLY A 161 -3.56 13.25 -10.38
C GLY A 161 -5.05 13.57 -10.25
N ASN A 162 -5.39 14.76 -9.77
CA ASN A 162 -6.80 15.16 -9.58
C ASN A 162 -7.55 15.24 -10.93
N LEU A 163 -6.95 15.83 -11.98
CA LEU A 163 -7.61 15.90 -13.28
C LEU A 163 -7.83 14.50 -13.89
N GLY A 164 -6.85 13.62 -13.75
CA GLY A 164 -6.94 12.22 -14.18
C GLY A 164 -8.04 11.47 -13.43
N CYS A 165 -8.20 11.71 -12.13
CA CYS A 165 -9.28 11.16 -11.32
C CYS A 165 -10.66 11.62 -11.81
N ILE A 166 -10.87 12.95 -11.94
CA ILE A 166 -12.09 13.56 -12.47
C ILE A 166 -12.50 12.91 -13.80
N LEU A 167 -11.56 12.85 -14.75
CA LEU A 167 -11.82 12.30 -16.08
C LEU A 167 -11.98 10.78 -16.06
N GLY A 168 -11.30 10.07 -15.16
CA GLY A 168 -11.46 8.65 -14.94
C GLY A 168 -12.87 8.28 -14.49
N ILE A 169 -13.44 9.04 -13.54
CA ILE A 169 -14.83 8.89 -13.09
C ILE A 169 -15.80 9.27 -14.22
N LYS A 170 -15.56 10.42 -14.87
CA LYS A 170 -16.46 10.98 -15.87
C LYS A 170 -16.53 10.13 -17.14
N LEU A 171 -15.39 9.76 -17.71
CA LEU A 171 -15.28 9.10 -19.01
C LEU A 171 -15.16 7.56 -18.91
N GLY A 172 -14.77 7.04 -17.74
CA GLY A 172 -14.54 5.63 -17.51
C GLY A 172 -13.42 5.04 -18.37
N LEU A 173 -13.38 3.70 -18.44
CA LEU A 173 -12.37 2.98 -19.22
C LEU A 173 -12.41 3.34 -20.71
N ALA A 174 -13.58 3.68 -21.26
CA ALA A 174 -13.69 4.08 -22.67
C ALA A 174 -12.90 5.36 -22.97
N GLY A 175 -12.98 6.37 -22.10
CA GLY A 175 -12.21 7.60 -22.26
C GLY A 175 -10.70 7.41 -22.09
N ILE A 176 -10.28 6.63 -21.08
CA ILE A 176 -8.86 6.34 -20.85
C ILE A 176 -8.26 5.57 -22.04
N ASN A 177 -9.01 4.63 -22.62
CA ASN A 177 -8.57 3.82 -23.75
C ASN A 177 -8.76 4.49 -25.13
N ALA A 178 -9.26 5.74 -25.19
CA ALA A 178 -9.44 6.46 -26.46
C ALA A 178 -8.12 6.94 -27.06
N GLY A 179 -7.08 7.07 -26.23
CA GLY A 179 -5.74 7.54 -26.61
C GLY A 179 -4.67 6.44 -26.57
N PRO A 180 -3.42 6.78 -26.23
CA PRO A 180 -2.35 5.80 -26.07
C PRO A 180 -2.63 4.85 -24.90
N ASP A 181 -1.85 3.77 -24.81
CA ASP A 181 -1.96 2.83 -23.70
C ASP A 181 -1.42 3.44 -22.40
N TRP A 182 -2.31 4.04 -21.62
CA TRP A 182 -2.03 4.61 -20.31
C TRP A 182 -1.93 3.56 -19.19
N ARG A 183 -2.52 2.37 -19.37
CA ARG A 183 -2.71 1.40 -18.28
C ARG A 183 -1.70 0.26 -18.33
N GLY A 184 -1.34 -0.20 -19.53
CA GLY A 184 -0.39 -1.31 -19.72
C GLY A 184 0.93 -1.12 -19.00
N PRO A 185 1.64 0.02 -19.14
CA PRO A 185 2.93 0.25 -18.47
C PRO A 185 2.85 0.25 -16.93
N VAL A 186 1.71 0.67 -16.37
CA VAL A 186 1.49 0.69 -14.92
C VAL A 186 1.12 -0.70 -14.41
N ALA A 187 0.40 -1.49 -15.20
CA ALA A 187 -0.08 -2.83 -14.85
C ALA A 187 -0.85 -2.84 -13.52
N ASP A 188 -1.65 -1.79 -13.28
CA ASP A 188 -2.42 -1.54 -12.05
C ASP A 188 -1.59 -1.36 -10.76
N ARG A 189 -0.25 -1.37 -10.80
CA ARG A 189 0.58 -1.32 -9.58
C ARG A 189 0.42 -0.01 -8.84
N VAL A 190 0.29 -0.09 -7.52
CA VAL A 190 0.22 1.05 -6.62
C VAL A 190 1.20 0.83 -5.46
N TYR A 191 2.05 1.83 -5.22
CA TYR A 191 2.93 1.86 -4.05
C TYR A 191 2.43 2.91 -3.06
N LEU A 192 2.08 2.47 -1.85
CA LEU A 192 1.51 3.31 -0.79
C LEU A 192 2.50 3.44 0.38
N PRO A 193 3.48 4.36 0.32
CA PRO A 193 4.38 4.57 1.44
C PRO A 193 3.58 5.03 2.66
N SER A 194 3.53 4.20 3.71
CA SER A 194 2.68 4.42 4.87
C SER A 194 3.29 3.83 6.13
N ALA A 195 2.83 4.31 7.29
CA ALA A 195 3.06 3.65 8.57
C ALA A 195 2.43 2.24 8.63
N ASP A 196 1.43 1.95 7.80
CA ASP A 196 0.88 0.61 7.61
C ASP A 196 1.62 -0.13 6.49
N GLY A 197 2.83 -0.60 6.82
CA GLY A 197 3.76 -1.18 5.84
C GLY A 197 3.19 -2.35 5.04
N GLY A 198 2.25 -3.12 5.62
CA GLY A 198 1.59 -4.24 4.95
C GLY A 198 0.65 -3.85 3.81
N ARG A 199 0.32 -2.57 3.66
CA ARG A 199 -0.46 -2.03 2.54
C ARG A 199 0.38 -1.39 1.44
N ALA A 200 1.69 -1.29 1.65
CA ALA A 200 2.56 -0.52 0.76
C ALA A 200 2.63 -1.06 -0.67
N ILE A 201 2.49 -2.38 -0.85
CA ILE A 201 2.43 -3.01 -2.16
C ILE A 201 0.98 -3.39 -2.47
N SER A 202 0.35 -2.62 -3.35
CA SER A 202 -1.05 -2.72 -3.70
C SER A 202 -1.27 -2.65 -5.22
N ASP A 203 -2.53 -2.67 -5.63
CA ASP A 203 -2.96 -2.44 -6.99
C ASP A 203 -4.27 -1.65 -7.05
N ALA A 204 -4.58 -1.07 -8.21
CA ALA A 204 -5.75 -0.22 -8.41
C ALA A 204 -7.08 -0.94 -8.11
N VAL A 205 -7.16 -2.26 -8.28
CA VAL A 205 -8.37 -3.04 -7.98
C VAL A 205 -8.52 -3.27 -6.48
N ILE A 206 -7.44 -3.58 -5.78
CA ILE A 206 -7.44 -3.67 -4.31
C ILE A 206 -7.92 -2.36 -3.69
N GLU A 207 -7.37 -1.22 -4.13
CA GLU A 207 -7.75 0.10 -3.62
C GLU A 207 -9.17 0.50 -4.01
N ALA A 208 -9.61 0.18 -5.23
CA ALA A 208 -11.00 0.41 -5.64
C ALA A 208 -12.00 -0.39 -4.78
N ILE A 209 -11.71 -1.67 -4.47
CA ILE A 209 -12.56 -2.47 -3.59
C ILE A 209 -12.55 -1.92 -2.16
N HIS A 210 -11.40 -1.43 -1.68
CA HIS A 210 -11.31 -0.78 -0.38
C HIS A 210 -12.22 0.45 -0.30
N LEU A 211 -12.16 1.34 -1.31
CA LEU A 211 -13.04 2.53 -1.43
C LEU A 211 -14.52 2.14 -1.52
N VAL A 212 -14.86 1.18 -2.37
CA VAL A 212 -16.24 0.67 -2.50
C VAL A 212 -16.74 0.12 -1.17
N ASN A 213 -15.93 -0.67 -0.45
CA ASN A 213 -16.34 -1.23 0.83
C ASN A 213 -16.50 -0.16 1.93
N MET A 214 -15.73 0.94 1.88
CA MET A 214 -15.98 2.10 2.73
C MET A 214 -17.32 2.77 2.39
N ALA A 215 -17.59 3.01 1.10
CA ALA A 215 -18.88 3.57 0.65
C ALA A 215 -20.07 2.72 1.11
N ARG A 216 -19.98 1.40 0.94
CA ARG A 216 -21.01 0.45 1.36
C ARG A 216 -21.22 0.46 2.87
N ALA A 217 -20.14 0.53 3.65
CA ALA A 217 -20.23 0.61 5.10
C ALA A 217 -20.96 1.89 5.56
N LEU A 218 -20.74 3.03 4.91
CA LEU A 218 -21.42 4.30 5.23
C LEU A 218 -22.95 4.22 5.10
N VAL A 219 -23.44 3.35 4.20
CA VAL A 219 -24.88 3.15 3.96
C VAL A 219 -25.41 1.82 4.50
N GLY A 220 -24.62 1.10 5.30
CA GLY A 220 -25.03 -0.16 5.92
C GLY A 220 -25.13 -1.37 4.96
N GLU A 221 -24.48 -1.30 3.81
CA GLU A 221 -24.44 -2.40 2.83
C GLU A 221 -23.33 -3.43 3.13
N PRO A 222 -23.53 -4.70 2.72
CA PRO A 222 -22.52 -5.74 2.89
C PRO A 222 -21.29 -5.48 2.01
N LYS A 223 -20.12 -5.91 2.50
CA LYS A 223 -18.86 -5.81 1.77
C LYS A 223 -18.91 -6.60 0.45
N MET A 224 -18.35 -6.00 -0.60
CA MET A 224 -17.99 -6.67 -1.84
C MET A 224 -16.72 -7.51 -1.63
N ALA A 225 -16.79 -8.78 -2.03
CA ALA A 225 -15.68 -9.73 -1.96
C ALA A 225 -15.67 -10.63 -3.21
N PRO A 226 -15.17 -10.13 -4.36
CA PRO A 226 -15.12 -10.90 -5.59
C PRO A 226 -14.31 -12.18 -5.40
N LYS A 227 -14.81 -13.31 -5.92
CA LYS A 227 -14.18 -14.64 -5.77
C LYS A 227 -13.83 -14.97 -4.31
N ASP A 228 -14.80 -14.76 -3.42
CA ASP A 228 -14.69 -14.93 -1.96
C ASP A 228 -13.57 -14.09 -1.30
N GLY A 229 -13.25 -12.94 -1.89
CA GLY A 229 -12.21 -12.05 -1.36
C GLY A 229 -10.79 -12.45 -1.75
N ALA A 230 -10.62 -13.19 -2.86
CA ALA A 230 -9.30 -13.46 -3.40
C ALA A 230 -8.56 -12.15 -3.69
N ARG A 231 -7.29 -12.07 -3.28
CA ARG A 231 -6.44 -10.89 -3.44
C ARG A 231 -6.30 -10.48 -4.90
N PHE A 232 -5.98 -11.46 -5.76
CA PHE A 232 -5.92 -11.29 -7.19
C PHE A 232 -7.04 -12.10 -7.84
N HIS A 233 -8.07 -11.41 -8.33
CA HIS A 233 -9.31 -12.01 -8.83
C HIS A 233 -9.64 -11.57 -10.27
N PHE A 234 -9.04 -10.50 -10.78
CA PHE A 234 -9.12 -10.06 -12.18
C PHE A 234 -10.52 -9.72 -12.71
N GLU A 235 -11.49 -9.47 -11.83
CA GLU A 235 -12.89 -9.22 -12.25
C GLU A 235 -13.09 -7.86 -12.92
N PHE A 236 -12.18 -6.91 -12.67
CA PHE A 236 -12.27 -5.56 -13.23
C PHE A 236 -11.78 -5.58 -14.68
N PRO A 237 -12.54 -5.06 -15.65
CA PRO A 237 -12.18 -5.14 -17.06
C PRO A 237 -10.82 -4.51 -17.36
N GLY A 238 -9.95 -5.29 -18.01
CA GLY A 238 -8.61 -4.82 -18.39
C GLY A 238 -7.58 -4.84 -17.26
N ALA A 239 -7.93 -5.30 -16.05
CA ALA A 239 -7.01 -5.37 -14.93
C ALA A 239 -6.12 -6.63 -14.98
N VAL A 240 -4.83 -6.43 -14.69
CA VAL A 240 -3.80 -7.45 -14.51
C VAL A 240 -3.29 -7.49 -13.06
N GLN A 241 -3.72 -6.57 -12.19
CA GLN A 241 -3.44 -6.55 -10.74
C GLN A 241 -1.95 -6.74 -10.38
N GLY A 242 -1.10 -5.96 -11.03
CA GLY A 242 0.34 -5.97 -10.80
C GLY A 242 1.10 -7.12 -11.44
N PHE A 243 0.42 -8.07 -12.10
CA PHE A 243 1.10 -9.14 -12.82
C PHE A 243 1.78 -8.61 -14.08
N ASP A 244 3.04 -9.00 -14.24
CA ASP A 244 3.82 -8.76 -15.45
C ASP A 244 4.68 -10.01 -15.78
N SER A 245 5.21 -10.05 -17.01
CA SER A 245 6.18 -11.06 -17.43
C SER A 245 7.52 -10.85 -16.73
N GLU A 246 8.17 -11.96 -16.39
CA GLU A 246 9.47 -11.96 -15.73
C GLU A 246 10.62 -11.89 -16.75
N GLU A 247 11.70 -11.18 -16.40
CA GLU A 247 12.76 -10.80 -17.34
C GLU A 247 14.06 -11.60 -17.21
N SER A 248 14.04 -12.80 -16.61
CA SER A 248 15.23 -13.67 -16.63
C SER A 248 15.50 -14.21 -18.03
N ILE A 249 16.71 -14.72 -18.25
CA ILE A 249 17.13 -15.27 -19.55
C ILE A 249 16.20 -16.40 -20.05
N GLU A 250 15.61 -17.17 -19.14
CA GLU A 250 14.69 -18.26 -19.48
C GLU A 250 13.25 -17.80 -19.79
N ALA A 251 12.85 -16.61 -19.32
CA ALA A 251 11.46 -16.15 -19.31
C ALA A 251 11.17 -14.88 -20.12
N THR A 252 12.18 -14.05 -20.39
CA THR A 252 12.03 -12.80 -21.13
C THR A 252 11.38 -13.02 -22.50
N GLY A 253 10.37 -12.22 -22.82
CA GLY A 253 9.63 -12.29 -24.09
C GLY A 253 8.85 -13.60 -24.33
N VAL A 254 8.62 -14.43 -23.30
CA VAL A 254 7.90 -15.71 -23.45
C VAL A 254 6.39 -15.56 -23.26
N SER A 255 5.92 -14.54 -22.54
CA SER A 255 4.49 -14.36 -22.25
C SER A 255 3.93 -12.96 -22.50
N THR A 256 2.65 -12.93 -22.85
CA THR A 256 1.80 -11.73 -22.78
C THR A 256 0.61 -11.98 -21.87
N LEU A 257 0.17 -10.91 -21.21
CA LEU A 257 -0.90 -10.93 -20.23
C LEU A 257 -2.12 -10.16 -20.74
N THR A 258 -3.31 -10.69 -20.51
CA THR A 258 -4.55 -10.01 -20.89
C THR A 258 -5.68 -10.38 -19.95
N ASN A 259 -6.51 -9.42 -19.57
CA ASN A 259 -7.74 -9.69 -18.83
C ASN A 259 -8.83 -10.24 -19.77
N VAL A 260 -9.26 -11.48 -19.57
CA VAL A 260 -10.18 -12.19 -20.48
C VAL A 260 -11.49 -12.58 -19.81
N LEU A 261 -12.55 -12.77 -20.60
CA LEU A 261 -13.83 -13.33 -20.14
C LEU A 261 -13.74 -14.86 -20.06
N GLY A 262 -14.42 -15.45 -19.08
CA GLY A 262 -14.51 -16.90 -18.89
C GLY A 262 -13.46 -17.47 -17.93
N SER A 263 -13.33 -18.80 -17.92
CA SER A 263 -12.39 -19.57 -17.07
C SER A 263 -12.44 -19.27 -15.56
N SER A 264 -13.57 -18.74 -15.09
CA SER A 264 -13.77 -18.28 -13.71
C SER A 264 -14.87 -19.09 -13.03
N LEU A 265 -14.59 -19.61 -11.81
CA LEU A 265 -15.57 -20.40 -11.06
C LEU A 265 -16.62 -19.53 -10.34
N LYS A 266 -16.18 -18.39 -9.79
CA LYS A 266 -16.97 -17.50 -8.92
C LYS A 266 -16.98 -16.05 -9.41
N GLY A 267 -16.76 -15.87 -10.71
CA GLY A 267 -16.69 -14.56 -11.36
C GLY A 267 -16.90 -14.69 -12.87
N LYS A 268 -16.50 -13.66 -13.61
CA LYS A 268 -16.68 -13.58 -15.06
C LYS A 268 -15.36 -13.48 -15.83
N ARG A 269 -14.26 -13.13 -15.16
CA ARG A 269 -13.00 -12.81 -15.82
C ARG A 269 -11.83 -13.52 -15.16
N SER A 270 -10.71 -13.61 -15.87
CA SER A 270 -9.46 -14.21 -15.41
C SER A 270 -8.27 -13.50 -16.06
N LEU A 271 -7.07 -13.70 -15.53
CA LEU A 271 -5.84 -13.29 -16.20
C LEU A 271 -5.43 -14.35 -17.21
N GLY A 272 -5.56 -14.03 -18.49
CA GLY A 272 -5.06 -14.86 -19.58
C GLY A 272 -3.56 -14.70 -19.75
N ILE A 273 -2.84 -15.82 -19.71
CA ILE A 273 -1.39 -15.91 -19.89
C ILE A 273 -1.17 -16.65 -21.22
N LYS A 274 -0.68 -15.93 -22.23
CA LYS A 274 -0.33 -16.51 -23.52
C LYS A 274 1.17 -16.70 -23.60
N CYS A 275 1.60 -17.95 -23.71
CA CYS A 275 2.99 -18.36 -23.78
C CYS A 275 3.39 -18.67 -25.24
N TYR A 276 4.58 -18.22 -25.64
CA TYR A 276 5.12 -18.40 -26.99
C TYR A 276 6.37 -19.26 -26.93
N GLY A 277 6.41 -20.38 -27.64
CA GLY A 277 7.57 -21.26 -27.83
C GLY A 277 8.19 -21.83 -26.56
N LEU A 278 7.37 -22.30 -25.62
CA LEU A 278 7.84 -23.05 -24.45
C LEU A 278 8.69 -24.25 -24.88
N ALA A 279 9.79 -24.49 -24.19
CA ALA A 279 10.69 -25.62 -24.44
C ALA A 279 11.55 -25.92 -23.21
N VAL A 280 12.34 -27.00 -23.24
CA VAL A 280 13.33 -27.28 -22.19
C VAL A 280 14.29 -26.09 -22.08
N GLY A 281 14.37 -25.47 -20.91
CA GLY A 281 15.19 -24.27 -20.67
C GLY A 281 14.54 -22.94 -21.05
N ARG A 282 13.30 -22.94 -21.56
CA ARG A 282 12.52 -21.74 -21.91
C ARG A 282 11.11 -21.81 -21.34
N VAL A 283 10.82 -20.97 -20.35
CA VAL A 283 9.59 -21.04 -19.54
C VAL A 283 8.85 -19.70 -19.60
N SER A 284 7.54 -19.69 -19.38
CA SER A 284 6.85 -18.45 -19.04
C SER A 284 6.85 -18.29 -17.53
N ARG A 285 7.23 -17.11 -17.04
CA ARG A 285 7.05 -16.72 -15.65
C ARG A 285 6.31 -15.40 -15.61
N VAL A 286 5.23 -15.37 -14.86
CA VAL A 286 4.42 -14.16 -14.64
C VAL A 286 4.27 -13.95 -13.15
N GLN A 287 4.44 -12.71 -12.69
CA GLN A 287 4.58 -12.40 -11.26
C GLN A 287 4.08 -11.00 -10.92
N THR A 288 3.69 -10.83 -9.66
CA THR A 288 3.30 -9.55 -9.06
C THR A 288 4.13 -9.32 -7.79
N PRO A 289 4.51 -8.06 -7.47
CA PRO A 289 5.32 -7.78 -6.30
C PRO A 289 4.52 -8.03 -5.01
N THR A 290 5.21 -8.50 -3.98
CA THR A 290 4.68 -8.66 -2.62
C THR A 290 5.46 -7.83 -1.61
N PHE A 291 6.64 -7.31 -1.97
CA PHE A 291 7.46 -6.37 -1.22
C PHE A 291 8.17 -5.42 -2.22
N ILE A 292 9.13 -4.61 -1.75
CA ILE A 292 9.94 -3.73 -2.59
C ILE A 292 10.60 -4.57 -3.70
N PRO A 293 10.40 -4.24 -4.99
CA PRO A 293 10.68 -5.19 -6.06
C PRO A 293 12.17 -5.41 -6.37
N SER A 294 13.05 -4.47 -5.97
CA SER A 294 14.51 -4.62 -6.05
C SER A 294 15.22 -3.61 -5.13
N ILE A 295 16.52 -3.84 -4.86
CA ILE A 295 17.36 -2.89 -4.12
C ILE A 295 17.51 -1.56 -4.86
N GLU A 296 17.60 -1.58 -6.19
CA GLU A 296 17.73 -0.37 -7.01
C GLU A 296 16.50 0.52 -6.88
N ILE A 297 15.29 -0.07 -6.82
CA ILE A 297 14.05 0.67 -6.58
C ILE A 297 14.06 1.29 -5.18
N ALA A 298 14.49 0.53 -4.17
CA ALA A 298 14.61 1.03 -2.80
C ALA A 298 15.54 2.24 -2.72
N GLU A 299 16.73 2.15 -3.32
CA GLU A 299 17.70 3.25 -3.35
C GLU A 299 17.22 4.45 -4.17
N TYR A 300 16.54 4.21 -5.29
CA TYR A 300 15.99 5.27 -6.13
C TYR A 300 15.05 6.17 -5.34
N PHE A 301 14.06 5.58 -4.67
CA PHE A 301 13.05 6.31 -3.90
C PHE A 301 13.66 7.00 -2.67
N LYS A 302 14.59 6.33 -1.99
CA LYS A 302 15.35 6.92 -0.91
C LYS A 302 16.14 8.16 -1.36
N GLY A 303 16.88 8.05 -2.46
CA GLY A 303 17.68 9.16 -3.02
C GLY A 303 16.83 10.36 -3.44
N ARG A 304 15.53 10.16 -3.68
CA ARG A 304 14.55 11.22 -3.98
C ARG A 304 13.92 11.87 -2.74
N GLY A 305 14.19 11.36 -1.54
CA GLY A 305 13.58 11.82 -0.29
C GLY A 305 12.21 11.21 0.03
N TYR A 306 11.78 10.19 -0.72
CA TYR A 306 10.49 9.51 -0.57
C TYR A 306 10.69 8.00 -0.42
N ALA A 307 11.39 7.57 0.63
CA ALA A 307 11.68 6.16 0.84
C ALA A 307 10.40 5.30 0.81
N LEU A 308 10.45 4.17 0.09
CA LEU A 308 9.34 3.23 0.04
C LEU A 308 9.34 2.40 1.33
N LEU A 309 8.65 2.90 2.35
CA LEU A 309 8.43 2.18 3.61
C LEU A 309 7.39 1.08 3.39
N ALA A 310 7.79 -0.17 3.52
CA ALA A 310 6.96 -1.32 3.21
C ALA A 310 7.27 -2.50 4.11
N SER A 311 6.28 -3.37 4.29
CA SER A 311 6.45 -4.73 4.76
C SER A 311 5.99 -5.69 3.65
N PRO A 312 6.54 -6.91 3.56
CA PRO A 312 6.00 -7.92 2.66
C PRO A 312 4.52 -8.15 2.91
N THR A 313 3.81 -8.53 1.86
CA THR A 313 2.39 -8.90 1.91
C THR A 313 2.20 -10.42 2.02
N LEU A 314 3.26 -11.19 1.80
CA LEU A 314 3.31 -12.65 1.85
C LEU A 314 4.54 -13.10 2.66
N TYR A 315 4.35 -14.12 3.50
CA TYR A 315 5.35 -14.63 4.43
C TYR A 315 5.42 -16.15 4.43
N ALA A 316 6.54 -16.68 4.92
CA ALA A 316 6.70 -18.10 5.21
C ALA A 316 5.61 -18.63 6.14
N GLY A 317 5.21 -19.90 5.95
CA GLY A 317 4.16 -20.56 6.71
C GLY A 317 2.73 -20.29 6.24
N GLN A 318 2.48 -19.19 5.53
CA GLN A 318 1.17 -18.90 4.92
C GLN A 318 0.87 -19.86 3.76
N LYS A 319 -0.41 -20.04 3.45
CA LYS A 319 -0.86 -20.93 2.37
C LYS A 319 -1.34 -20.14 1.16
N ILE A 320 -0.69 -20.30 0.03
CA ILE A 320 -1.11 -19.75 -1.27
C ILE A 320 -2.13 -20.69 -1.89
N LYS A 321 -3.27 -20.13 -2.31
CA LYS A 321 -4.32 -20.81 -3.05
C LYS A 321 -4.48 -20.19 -4.43
N SER A 322 -4.60 -21.04 -5.44
CA SER A 322 -4.80 -20.59 -6.80
C SER A 322 -5.55 -21.63 -7.63
N ARG A 323 -6.33 -21.15 -8.60
CA ARG A 323 -6.97 -21.95 -9.63
C ARG A 323 -6.56 -21.46 -11.01
N LEU A 324 -6.18 -22.37 -11.89
CA LEU A 324 -5.86 -22.11 -13.29
C LEU A 324 -6.63 -23.05 -14.21
N VAL A 325 -6.88 -22.61 -15.45
CA VAL A 325 -7.57 -23.40 -16.48
C VAL A 325 -6.78 -23.34 -17.78
N ALA A 326 -6.31 -24.49 -18.27
CA ALA A 326 -5.61 -24.57 -19.54
C ALA A 326 -6.61 -24.43 -20.70
N SER A 327 -6.24 -23.67 -21.73
CA SER A 327 -7.07 -23.54 -22.93
C SER A 327 -7.27 -24.91 -23.61
N GLU A 328 -8.48 -25.19 -24.06
CA GLU A 328 -8.79 -26.36 -24.90
C GLU A 328 -8.07 -26.32 -26.25
N LEU A 329 -7.63 -25.13 -26.69
CA LEU A 329 -6.91 -24.92 -27.94
C LEU A 329 -5.41 -25.27 -27.84
N ASN A 330 -4.91 -25.61 -26.65
CA ASN A 330 -3.53 -26.04 -26.48
C ASN A 330 -3.31 -27.38 -27.21
N LYS A 331 -2.18 -27.50 -27.93
CA LYS A 331 -1.86 -28.70 -28.73
C LYS A 331 -1.33 -29.87 -27.89
N SER A 332 -0.80 -29.57 -26.71
CA SER A 332 -0.16 -30.53 -25.82
C SER A 332 -0.43 -30.16 -24.37
N SER A 333 -0.18 -31.10 -23.46
CA SER A 333 -0.08 -30.76 -22.04
C SER A 333 1.03 -29.73 -21.82
N ILE A 334 0.87 -28.93 -20.77
CA ILE A 334 1.89 -28.06 -20.21
C ILE A 334 2.10 -28.42 -18.74
N ARG A 335 3.17 -27.92 -18.15
CA ARG A 335 3.43 -28.06 -16.72
C ARG A 335 3.39 -26.70 -16.05
N VAL A 336 2.87 -26.66 -14.84
CA VAL A 336 2.62 -25.43 -14.09
C VAL A 336 3.08 -25.63 -12.65
N CYS A 337 3.75 -24.62 -12.10
CA CYS A 337 3.94 -24.50 -10.66
C CYS A 337 3.76 -23.05 -10.21
N LEU A 338 3.36 -22.87 -8.95
CA LEU A 338 3.51 -21.58 -8.27
C LEU A 338 4.96 -21.40 -7.81
N TYR A 339 5.42 -20.15 -7.74
CA TYR A 339 6.71 -19.82 -7.17
C TYR A 339 6.66 -18.51 -6.36
N VAL A 340 7.64 -18.36 -5.47
CA VAL A 340 7.98 -17.07 -4.85
C VAL A 340 9.44 -16.72 -5.12
N LYS A 341 9.75 -15.43 -5.20
CA LYS A 341 11.12 -14.92 -5.11
C LYS A 341 11.30 -14.22 -3.78
N HIS A 342 12.30 -14.63 -3.02
CA HIS A 342 12.70 -13.93 -1.80
C HIS A 342 14.11 -13.39 -1.96
N TYR A 343 14.41 -12.36 -1.17
CA TYR A 343 15.77 -11.84 -1.09
C TYR A 343 16.75 -12.87 -0.53
N ASN A 344 18.03 -12.72 -0.80
CA ASN A 344 19.10 -13.54 -0.24
C ASN A 344 20.11 -12.67 0.53
N LEU A 345 21.19 -13.28 1.02
CA LEU A 345 22.24 -12.60 1.81
C LEU A 345 22.97 -11.45 1.08
N THR A 346 22.76 -11.31 -0.23
CA THR A 346 23.35 -10.23 -1.04
C THR A 346 22.30 -9.28 -1.62
N ASP A 347 21.05 -9.34 -1.13
CA ASP A 347 19.89 -8.65 -1.71
C ASP A 347 19.61 -9.01 -3.18
N GLY A 348 20.10 -10.17 -3.64
CA GLY A 348 19.67 -10.81 -4.87
C GLY A 348 18.42 -11.67 -4.63
N PHE A 349 17.97 -12.41 -5.65
CA PHE A 349 16.79 -13.27 -5.53
C PHE A 349 17.12 -14.76 -5.59
N GLU A 350 16.38 -15.52 -4.79
CA GLU A 350 16.27 -16.98 -4.89
C GLU A 350 14.81 -17.36 -5.17
N ILE A 351 14.60 -18.44 -5.92
CA ILE A 351 13.27 -18.92 -6.30
C ILE A 351 12.95 -20.19 -5.51
N LEU A 352 11.80 -20.18 -4.83
CA LEU A 352 11.18 -21.38 -4.26
C LEU A 352 9.96 -21.74 -5.09
N LYS A 353 9.82 -23.02 -5.45
CA LYS A 353 8.72 -23.52 -6.27
C LYS A 353 7.86 -24.51 -5.49
N SER A 354 6.57 -24.50 -5.78
CA SER A 354 5.65 -25.58 -5.43
C SER A 354 5.90 -26.83 -6.29
N GLU A 355 5.19 -27.91 -6.00
CA GLU A 355 5.16 -29.10 -6.85
C GLU A 355 4.69 -28.74 -8.28
N GLU A 356 5.43 -29.22 -9.28
CA GLU A 356 5.07 -29.08 -10.68
C GLU A 356 3.92 -30.03 -11.05
N LYS A 357 2.85 -29.48 -11.64
CA LYS A 357 1.67 -30.25 -12.07
C LYS A 357 1.50 -30.19 -13.59
N GLU A 358 1.32 -31.34 -14.22
CA GLU A 358 0.95 -31.41 -15.63
C GLU A 358 -0.56 -31.14 -15.80
N VAL A 359 -0.92 -30.36 -16.82
CA VAL A 359 -2.32 -30.07 -17.18
C VAL A 359 -2.56 -30.28 -18.66
N LYS A 360 -3.62 -31.03 -18.95
CA LYS A 360 -4.09 -31.31 -20.31
C LYS A 360 -4.91 -30.12 -20.85
N PRO A 361 -5.01 -29.94 -22.17
CA PRO A 361 -5.90 -28.94 -22.77
C PRO A 361 -7.33 -29.04 -22.20
N GLY A 362 -7.91 -27.90 -21.82
CA GLY A 362 -9.26 -27.78 -21.25
C GLY A 362 -9.39 -28.18 -19.78
N ALA A 363 -8.34 -28.71 -19.15
CA ALA A 363 -8.39 -29.12 -17.74
C ALA A 363 -8.06 -27.97 -16.78
N GLU A 364 -8.55 -28.07 -15.55
CA GLU A 364 -8.24 -27.15 -14.46
C GLU A 364 -7.14 -27.70 -13.53
N LEU A 365 -6.44 -26.77 -12.88
CA LEU A 365 -5.46 -27.03 -11.83
C LEU A 365 -5.78 -26.20 -10.60
N ASN A 366 -5.65 -26.81 -9.43
CA ASN A 366 -5.74 -26.13 -8.15
C ASN A 366 -4.42 -26.29 -7.38
N PHE A 367 -3.99 -25.21 -6.73
CA PHE A 367 -2.84 -25.18 -5.84
C PHE A 367 -3.29 -24.80 -4.43
N ASP A 368 -2.74 -25.50 -3.45
CA ASP A 368 -2.76 -25.16 -2.02
C ASP A 368 -1.34 -25.44 -1.53
N TRP A 369 -0.52 -24.38 -1.49
CA TRP A 369 0.91 -24.48 -1.25
C TRP A 369 1.31 -23.68 -0.02
N GLN A 370 1.88 -24.37 0.97
CA GLN A 370 2.48 -23.71 2.13
C GLN A 370 3.85 -23.13 1.74
N VAL A 371 4.00 -21.83 1.94
CA VAL A 371 5.25 -21.13 1.64
C VAL A 371 6.38 -21.64 2.56
N PRO A 372 7.50 -22.13 2.01
CA PRO A 372 8.62 -22.59 2.82
C PRO A 372 9.28 -21.46 3.62
N GLN A 373 10.14 -21.83 4.58
CA GLN A 373 10.95 -20.86 5.32
C GLN A 373 11.91 -20.12 4.39
N THR A 374 12.04 -18.81 4.60
CA THR A 374 12.93 -17.91 3.84
C THR A 374 14.04 -17.31 4.71
N ASP A 375 14.20 -17.81 5.94
CA ASP A 375 15.27 -17.38 6.86
C ASP A 375 15.30 -15.85 7.10
N SER A 376 14.17 -15.30 7.55
CA SER A 376 13.93 -13.85 7.71
C SER A 376 13.94 -13.02 6.43
N GLN A 377 14.28 -13.61 5.27
CA GLN A 377 14.33 -12.86 4.03
C GLN A 377 12.92 -12.55 3.51
N PRO A 378 12.65 -11.30 3.14
CA PRO A 378 11.35 -10.90 2.65
C PRO A 378 11.06 -11.49 1.27
N ILE A 379 9.83 -11.95 1.08
CA ILE A 379 9.33 -12.39 -0.21
C ILE A 379 8.98 -11.14 -1.03
N ALA A 380 9.63 -11.00 -2.18
CA ALA A 380 9.50 -9.85 -3.07
C ALA A 380 8.50 -10.09 -4.19
N TRP A 381 8.34 -11.33 -4.64
CA TRP A 381 7.45 -11.68 -5.75
C TRP A 381 6.73 -13.00 -5.51
N VAL A 382 5.52 -13.09 -6.04
CA VAL A 382 4.76 -14.33 -6.16
C VAL A 382 4.28 -14.47 -7.60
N GLY A 383 4.27 -15.69 -8.12
CA GLY A 383 3.95 -15.91 -9.53
C GLY A 383 3.63 -17.34 -9.91
N VAL A 384 3.44 -17.51 -11.23
CA VAL A 384 3.18 -18.79 -11.89
C VAL A 384 4.27 -19.03 -12.93
N GLU A 385 4.88 -20.21 -12.91
CA GLU A 385 5.77 -20.67 -13.97
C GLU A 385 5.05 -21.72 -14.81
N ILE A 386 5.13 -21.58 -16.14
CA ILE A 386 4.61 -22.51 -17.13
C ILE A 386 5.78 -23.04 -17.97
N SER A 387 5.91 -24.35 -18.04
CA SER A 387 6.97 -25.04 -18.77
C SER A 387 6.40 -26.12 -19.70
N SER A 388 7.24 -26.61 -20.61
CA SER A 388 6.92 -27.73 -21.49
C SER A 388 8.18 -28.53 -21.80
N THR A 389 8.04 -29.86 -21.93
CA THR A 389 9.11 -30.76 -22.39
C THR A 389 9.27 -30.78 -23.91
N SER A 390 8.34 -30.18 -24.66
CA SER A 390 8.38 -30.06 -26.11
C SER A 390 8.10 -28.61 -26.54
N GLY A 391 8.59 -28.25 -27.74
CA GLY A 391 8.34 -26.94 -28.34
C GLY A 391 6.83 -26.70 -28.55
N THR A 392 6.23 -25.77 -27.82
CA THR A 392 4.79 -25.49 -27.93
C THR A 392 4.43 -24.05 -27.55
N ASP A 393 3.38 -23.51 -28.17
CA ASP A 393 2.66 -22.34 -27.68
C ASP A 393 1.54 -22.82 -26.76
N ALA A 394 1.22 -22.03 -25.74
CA ALA A 394 0.16 -22.40 -24.82
C ALA A 394 -0.60 -21.17 -24.32
N THR A 395 -1.85 -21.38 -23.92
CA THR A 395 -2.64 -20.39 -23.18
C THR A 395 -3.18 -21.03 -21.92
N ILE A 396 -3.04 -20.34 -20.81
CA ILE A 396 -3.61 -20.73 -19.52
C ILE A 396 -4.21 -19.50 -18.84
N ASN A 397 -5.35 -19.66 -18.20
CA ASN A 397 -6.06 -18.60 -17.53
C ASN A 397 -5.92 -18.77 -16.01
N LEU A 398 -5.36 -17.78 -15.33
CA LEU A 398 -5.33 -17.70 -13.87
C LEU A 398 -6.65 -17.09 -13.38
N ASP A 399 -7.48 -17.93 -12.76
CA ASP A 399 -8.77 -17.53 -12.21
C ASP A 399 -8.57 -16.63 -10.99
N TYR A 400 -7.79 -17.09 -10.02
CA TYR A 400 -7.40 -16.29 -8.86
C TYR A 400 -6.06 -16.74 -8.27
N LEU A 401 -5.43 -15.83 -7.52
CA LEU A 401 -4.32 -16.12 -6.61
C LEU A 401 -4.55 -15.36 -5.30
N THR A 402 -4.46 -16.07 -4.18
CA THR A 402 -4.61 -15.50 -2.84
C THR A 402 -3.81 -16.28 -1.82
N TRP A 403 -3.74 -15.80 -0.58
CA TRP A 403 -3.13 -16.52 0.53
C TRP A 403 -3.89 -16.28 1.82
N SER A 404 -3.67 -17.16 2.79
CA SER A 404 -4.35 -17.13 4.08
C SER A 404 -3.48 -17.70 5.19
N GLY A 405 -3.89 -17.43 6.43
CA GLY A 405 -3.24 -17.89 7.65
C GLY A 405 -2.25 -16.87 8.22
N ALA A 406 -2.05 -16.94 9.53
CA ALA A 406 -0.91 -16.31 10.18
C ALA A 406 0.41 -16.94 9.69
N PRO A 407 1.50 -16.16 9.64
CA PRO A 407 2.78 -16.69 9.23
C PRO A 407 3.38 -17.61 10.29
N THR A 408 4.36 -18.41 9.88
CA THR A 408 5.30 -19.07 10.78
C THR A 408 6.68 -18.60 10.34
N VAL A 409 7.25 -17.62 11.05
CA VAL A 409 8.42 -16.90 10.57
C VAL A 409 9.29 -16.43 11.72
N ASN A 410 10.60 -16.45 11.50
CA ASN A 410 11.57 -15.72 12.31
C ASN A 410 11.94 -14.44 11.55
N LEU A 411 11.87 -13.31 12.23
CA LEU A 411 12.15 -11.96 11.73
C LEU A 411 13.35 -11.45 12.52
N GLY A 412 14.54 -11.85 12.07
CA GLY A 412 15.80 -11.45 12.67
C GLY A 412 16.91 -11.42 11.65
N ARG A 413 18.17 -11.49 12.10
CA ARG A 413 19.30 -11.66 11.19
C ARG A 413 19.20 -13.00 10.47
N PRO A 414 19.26 -13.02 9.13
CA PRO A 414 19.37 -14.27 8.37
C PRO A 414 20.62 -15.07 8.77
N THR A 415 20.51 -16.39 8.76
CA THR A 415 21.64 -17.31 8.98
C THR A 415 22.68 -17.19 7.87
N GLY A 416 23.96 -17.42 8.21
CA GLY A 416 25.06 -17.30 7.25
C GLY A 416 25.48 -15.86 6.91
N GLY A 417 24.88 -14.85 7.56
CA GLY A 417 25.32 -13.45 7.48
C GLY A 417 26.72 -13.19 8.07
N PRO A 418 27.27 -11.98 7.88
CA PRO A 418 28.59 -11.59 8.36
C PRO A 418 28.71 -11.74 9.88
N ASP A 419 29.87 -12.12 10.37
CA ASP A 419 30.15 -12.21 11.81
C ASP A 419 30.20 -10.83 12.49
N GLY A 420 30.33 -10.80 13.82
CA GLY A 420 30.33 -9.54 14.58
C GLY A 420 31.46 -8.57 14.22
N ILE A 421 32.61 -9.07 13.78
CA ILE A 421 33.76 -8.25 13.41
C ILE A 421 33.52 -7.60 12.05
N GLU A 422 33.01 -8.35 11.07
CA GLU A 422 32.69 -7.83 9.75
C GLU A 422 31.52 -6.83 9.79
N ARG A 423 30.52 -7.08 10.64
CA ARG A 423 29.45 -6.10 10.92
C ARG A 423 29.99 -4.80 11.51
N PHE A 424 30.91 -4.89 12.47
CA PHE A 424 31.52 -3.71 13.08
C PHE A 424 32.34 -2.88 12.07
N LYS A 425 32.89 -3.50 11.03
CA LYS A 425 33.57 -2.80 9.93
C LYS A 425 32.62 -2.17 8.90
N GLY A 426 31.31 -2.38 9.03
CA GLY A 426 30.31 -1.88 8.08
C GLY A 426 30.23 -2.71 6.79
N ASN A 427 30.77 -3.93 6.77
CA ASN A 427 30.81 -4.80 5.59
C ASN A 427 29.53 -5.65 5.42
N SER A 428 28.42 -5.24 6.03
CA SER A 428 27.17 -6.00 5.98
C SER A 428 26.61 -6.00 4.56
N LYS A 429 26.56 -7.18 3.95
CA LYS A 429 25.91 -7.43 2.65
C LYS A 429 24.47 -7.87 2.95
N GLY A 430 23.51 -7.34 2.19
CA GLY A 430 22.11 -7.74 2.32
C GLY A 430 21.36 -7.07 3.47
N LEU A 431 20.54 -6.05 3.18
CA LEU A 431 19.78 -5.29 4.18
C LEU A 431 18.27 -5.25 3.92
N MET A 432 17.77 -5.92 2.88
CA MET A 432 16.34 -5.89 2.56
C MET A 432 15.47 -6.49 3.67
N TRP A 433 15.97 -7.47 4.44
CA TRP A 433 15.29 -7.99 5.62
C TRP A 433 15.09 -6.95 6.73
N LYS A 434 16.01 -5.98 6.87
CA LYS A 434 15.82 -4.85 7.79
C LYS A 434 14.86 -3.81 7.22
N ARG A 435 14.91 -3.56 5.91
CA ARG A 435 13.99 -2.64 5.20
C ARG A 435 12.53 -3.08 5.21
N ALA A 436 12.27 -4.36 5.44
CA ALA A 436 10.91 -4.89 5.59
C ALA A 436 10.20 -4.40 6.87
N TRP A 437 10.91 -3.72 7.76
CA TRP A 437 10.35 -3.07 8.94
C TRP A 437 10.11 -1.59 8.70
N VAL A 438 8.95 -1.10 9.13
CA VAL A 438 8.59 0.32 9.11
C VAL A 438 8.90 0.95 10.47
N SER A 439 9.81 1.92 10.51
CA SER A 439 10.32 2.53 11.74
C SER A 439 9.66 3.88 12.04
N GLY A 440 9.07 4.02 13.22
CA GLY A 440 8.58 5.27 13.80
C GLY A 440 9.49 5.86 14.88
N PHE A 441 10.78 5.51 14.91
CA PHE A 441 11.74 5.96 15.93
C PHE A 441 12.48 7.25 15.54
N ASP A 442 12.83 8.07 16.55
CA ASP A 442 13.58 9.34 16.40
C ASP A 442 14.98 9.15 15.80
N GLY A 443 15.57 7.96 15.98
CA GLY A 443 16.88 7.58 15.45
C GLY A 443 16.98 7.49 13.91
N ARG A 444 15.87 7.74 13.21
CA ARG A 444 15.68 7.62 11.75
C ARG A 444 15.85 6.18 11.24
N GLU A 445 15.92 6.03 9.92
CA GLU A 445 16.15 4.79 9.16
C GLU A 445 17.43 4.03 9.53
N ARG A 446 18.30 4.56 10.40
CA ARG A 446 19.51 3.84 10.84
C ARG A 446 19.20 2.42 11.31
N MET A 447 18.09 2.20 11.99
CA MET A 447 17.70 0.87 12.46
C MET A 447 17.38 -0.12 11.34
N THR A 448 16.83 0.37 10.22
CA THR A 448 16.42 -0.42 9.05
C THR A 448 17.48 -0.46 7.96
N GLU A 449 18.59 0.26 8.13
CA GLU A 449 19.58 0.49 7.07
C GLU A 449 21.03 0.21 7.47
N ILE A 450 21.31 -0.08 8.74
CA ILE A 450 22.64 -0.50 9.17
C ILE A 450 22.54 -1.79 9.98
N ASP A 451 23.47 -2.71 9.76
CA ASP A 451 23.64 -3.88 10.61
C ASP A 451 25.05 -3.89 11.23
N PHE A 452 25.19 -3.12 12.30
CA PHE A 452 26.47 -2.88 13.00
C PHE A 452 26.48 -3.42 14.43
N TRP A 453 25.33 -3.41 15.10
CA TRP A 453 25.22 -3.69 16.54
C TRP A 453 25.22 -5.21 16.85
N PRO A 454 25.54 -5.61 18.10
CA PRO A 454 25.38 -7.00 18.53
C PRO A 454 23.92 -7.48 18.48
N GLU A 455 22.99 -6.67 19.01
CA GLU A 455 21.56 -6.96 18.94
C GLU A 455 21.01 -6.74 17.53
N THR A 456 20.00 -7.50 17.13
CA THR A 456 19.38 -7.40 15.79
C THR A 456 18.73 -6.04 15.59
N PHE A 457 17.94 -5.61 16.56
CA PHE A 457 17.29 -4.30 16.60
C PHE A 457 17.71 -3.56 17.87
N ARG A 458 18.31 -2.38 17.68
CA ARG A 458 18.60 -1.43 18.76
C ARG A 458 17.53 -0.34 18.72
N LEU A 459 16.51 -0.45 19.56
CA LEU A 459 15.44 0.53 19.66
C LEU A 459 15.94 1.72 20.48
N ILE A 460 15.79 2.94 19.95
CA ILE A 460 16.16 4.19 20.63
C ILE A 460 15.06 5.22 20.40
N GLN A 461 14.51 5.77 21.49
CA GLN A 461 13.50 6.83 21.42
C GLN A 461 13.85 7.95 22.40
N ASN A 462 13.71 9.21 21.97
CA ASN A 462 14.00 10.36 22.84
C ASN A 462 12.73 10.92 23.49
N VAL A 463 11.61 10.97 22.76
CA VAL A 463 10.36 11.55 23.26
C VAL A 463 9.18 10.59 23.02
N GLY A 464 8.35 10.41 24.04
CA GLY A 464 7.16 9.55 23.93
C GLY A 464 7.51 8.08 23.64
N ARG A 465 6.57 7.40 22.99
CA ARG A 465 6.69 6.00 22.59
C ARG A 465 7.02 5.90 21.11
N GLY A 466 8.10 5.19 20.78
CA GLY A 466 8.43 4.81 19.42
C GLY A 466 8.08 3.34 19.17
N ILE A 467 7.78 3.01 17.92
CA ILE A 467 7.49 1.63 17.49
C ILE A 467 8.12 1.36 16.12
N ILE A 468 8.57 0.13 15.92
CA ILE A 468 8.93 -0.42 14.61
C ILE A 468 8.04 -1.62 14.31
N THR A 469 7.51 -1.70 13.08
CA THR A 469 6.40 -2.61 12.75
C THR A 469 6.68 -3.43 11.49
N GLN A 470 6.13 -4.64 11.43
CA GLN A 470 6.13 -5.50 10.24
C GLN A 470 4.87 -6.36 10.19
N GLY A 471 4.44 -6.77 9.00
CA GLY A 471 3.29 -7.67 8.81
C GLY A 471 2.11 -6.97 8.15
N THR A 472 0.95 -7.64 8.13
CA THR A 472 -0.23 -7.17 7.40
C THR A 472 -1.50 -7.27 8.24
N ARG A 473 -2.58 -6.60 7.81
CA ARG A 473 -3.88 -6.60 8.50
C ARG A 473 -4.58 -7.95 8.50
N GLU A 474 -4.20 -8.84 7.60
CA GLU A 474 -4.79 -10.17 7.44
C GLU A 474 -4.32 -11.17 8.50
N TRP A 475 -3.24 -10.86 9.24
CA TRP A 475 -2.77 -11.73 10.31
C TRP A 475 -3.76 -11.72 11.48
N GLN A 476 -4.22 -12.91 11.84
CA GLN A 476 -5.18 -13.15 12.90
C GLN A 476 -4.67 -14.32 13.75
N ASP A 477 -5.05 -14.32 15.02
CA ASP A 477 -4.84 -15.42 15.97
C ASP A 477 -3.43 -16.01 15.94
N TYR A 478 -2.47 -15.27 16.48
CA TYR A 478 -1.05 -15.60 16.45
C TYR A 478 -0.35 -15.15 17.73
N ALA A 479 0.87 -15.64 17.91
CA ALA A 479 1.78 -15.25 18.97
C ALA A 479 2.99 -14.53 18.38
N ILE A 480 3.47 -13.51 19.08
CA ILE A 480 4.78 -12.92 18.87
C ILE A 480 5.67 -13.23 20.06
N THR A 481 6.91 -13.64 19.81
CA THR A 481 7.94 -13.81 20.85
C THR A 481 9.18 -13.00 20.48
N ALA A 482 9.78 -12.31 21.45
CA ALA A 482 11.03 -11.57 21.26
C ALA A 482 11.91 -11.60 22.52
N HIS A 483 13.22 -11.63 22.32
CA HIS A 483 14.21 -11.53 23.40
C HIS A 483 14.64 -10.07 23.54
N MET A 484 14.34 -9.48 24.69
CA MET A 484 14.46 -8.05 24.91
C MET A 484 15.36 -7.72 26.09
N THR A 485 16.31 -6.80 25.90
CA THR A 485 17.25 -6.32 26.92
C THR A 485 17.04 -4.82 27.16
N PRO A 486 16.30 -4.43 28.21
CA PRO A 486 16.17 -3.04 28.64
C PRO A 486 17.50 -2.51 29.19
N HIS A 487 17.95 -1.36 28.68
CA HIS A 487 19.16 -0.70 29.18
C HIS A 487 18.84 0.56 29.96
N MET A 488 17.95 1.42 29.47
CA MET A 488 17.54 2.63 30.18
C MET A 488 16.33 3.18 29.44
N CYS A 489 15.16 2.58 29.67
CA CYS A 489 13.91 2.97 29.03
C CYS A 489 12.80 3.10 30.05
N GLN A 490 11.85 4.01 29.82
CA GLN A 490 10.65 4.05 30.65
C GLN A 490 9.78 2.81 30.42
N GLU A 491 9.69 2.38 29.16
CA GLU A 491 8.91 1.22 28.74
C GLU A 491 9.65 0.49 27.64
N GLY A 492 9.58 -0.85 27.65
CA GLY A 492 9.90 -1.70 26.51
C GLY A 492 8.78 -2.69 26.28
N GLY A 493 8.58 -3.16 25.05
CA GLY A 493 7.52 -4.13 24.81
C GLY A 493 7.40 -4.67 23.39
N ILE A 494 6.42 -5.54 23.23
CA ILE A 494 6.01 -6.19 21.99
C ILE A 494 4.54 -5.90 21.70
N ALA A 495 4.18 -5.79 20.43
CA ALA A 495 2.84 -5.47 19.99
C ALA A 495 2.29 -6.49 18.98
N VAL A 496 0.97 -6.69 19.04
CA VAL A 496 0.19 -7.54 18.14
C VAL A 496 -0.99 -6.76 17.57
N ARG A 497 -1.52 -7.26 16.44
CA ARG A 497 -2.59 -6.65 15.65
C ARG A 497 -2.30 -5.17 15.33
N VAL A 498 -1.05 -4.91 14.96
CA VAL A 498 -0.57 -3.57 14.62
C VAL A 498 -1.17 -3.10 13.30
N GLN A 499 -1.76 -1.91 13.31
CA GLN A 499 -2.42 -1.24 12.18
C GLN A 499 -1.89 0.20 11.99
N GLY A 500 -0.57 0.38 12.07
CA GLY A 500 0.11 1.68 12.04
C GLY A 500 0.72 2.05 13.40
N LEU A 501 1.06 3.34 13.58
CA LEU A 501 1.83 3.80 14.75
C LEU A 501 0.99 3.94 16.04
N GLU A 502 -0.33 3.97 15.94
CA GLU A 502 -1.23 4.37 17.05
C GLU A 502 -2.41 3.40 17.26
N ARG A 503 -2.36 2.21 16.65
CA ARG A 503 -3.46 1.23 16.66
C ARG A 503 -2.90 -0.18 16.83
N TYR A 504 -2.88 -0.69 18.05
CA TYR A 504 -2.36 -2.02 18.38
C TYR A 504 -2.73 -2.45 19.80
N TYR A 505 -2.49 -3.73 20.11
CA TYR A 505 -2.36 -4.19 21.49
C TYR A 505 -0.89 -4.42 21.83
N ALA A 506 -0.50 -4.19 23.07
CA ALA A 506 0.88 -4.39 23.50
C ALA A 506 1.02 -5.02 24.88
N LEU A 507 2.06 -5.83 25.02
CA LEU A 507 2.63 -6.26 26.29
C LEU A 507 3.81 -5.35 26.59
N ILE A 508 3.70 -4.58 27.66
CA ILE A 508 4.68 -3.58 28.07
C ILE A 508 5.29 -4.00 29.40
N ILE A 509 6.60 -3.89 29.50
CA ILE A 509 7.34 -4.04 30.76
C ILE A 509 7.99 -2.70 31.14
N GLN A 510 7.82 -2.33 32.40
CA GLN A 510 8.45 -1.19 33.07
C GLN A 510 9.35 -1.73 34.20
N GLU A 511 10.01 -0.86 34.96
CA GLU A 511 10.92 -1.30 36.04
C GLU A 511 10.19 -2.09 37.14
N GLU A 512 8.95 -1.71 37.45
CA GLU A 512 8.17 -2.32 38.54
C GLU A 512 6.78 -2.84 38.12
N GLU A 513 6.38 -2.63 36.86
CA GLU A 513 5.04 -2.97 36.37
C GLU A 513 5.05 -3.64 34.98
N ILE A 514 4.15 -4.62 34.79
CA ILE A 514 3.83 -5.23 33.50
C ILE A 514 2.40 -4.85 33.13
N LYS A 515 2.17 -4.46 31.88
CA LYS A 515 0.85 -4.02 31.36
C LYS A 515 0.48 -4.74 30.08
N LEU A 516 -0.81 -5.03 29.94
CA LEU A 516 -1.46 -5.21 28.65
C LEU A 516 -2.25 -3.95 28.32
N VAL A 517 -2.00 -3.35 27.16
CA VAL A 517 -2.67 -2.12 26.73
C VAL A 517 -3.26 -2.25 25.34
N ARG A 518 -4.35 -1.52 25.09
CA ARG A 518 -4.87 -1.17 23.77
C ARG A 518 -4.49 0.27 23.46
N ARG A 519 -3.74 0.48 22.39
CA ARG A 519 -3.42 1.81 21.83
C ARG A 519 -4.47 2.15 20.77
N LEU A 520 -5.13 3.30 20.91
CA LEU A 520 -6.05 3.84 19.90
C LEU A 520 -5.87 5.35 19.79
N ASP A 521 -5.41 5.82 18.63
CA ASP A 521 -5.41 7.22 18.22
C ASP A 521 -4.76 8.17 19.25
N GLY A 522 -3.66 7.74 19.88
CA GLY A 522 -2.94 8.54 20.86
C GLY A 522 -3.19 8.16 22.32
N GLU A 523 -4.16 7.28 22.58
CA GLU A 523 -4.59 6.92 23.94
C GLU A 523 -4.34 5.45 24.28
N ASP A 524 -3.94 5.20 25.53
CA ASP A 524 -3.75 3.85 26.07
C ASP A 524 -4.92 3.49 26.99
N LEU A 525 -5.61 2.39 26.69
CA LEU A 525 -6.49 1.71 27.63
C LEU A 525 -5.76 0.51 28.23
N THR A 526 -5.57 0.50 29.55
CA THR A 526 -5.03 -0.66 30.26
C THR A 526 -6.08 -1.77 30.34
N LEU A 527 -5.79 -2.91 29.71
CA LEU A 527 -6.63 -4.10 29.73
C LEU A 527 -6.36 -4.96 30.96
N ALA A 528 -5.09 -5.00 31.40
CA ALA A 528 -4.65 -5.64 32.62
C ALA A 528 -3.30 -5.05 33.06
N ASN A 529 -2.97 -5.15 34.35
CA ASN A 529 -1.64 -4.90 34.87
C ASN A 529 -1.30 -5.85 36.03
N CYS A 530 -0.02 -6.04 36.30
CA CYS A 530 0.46 -6.75 37.48
C CYS A 530 1.85 -6.25 37.92
N PRO A 531 2.22 -6.46 39.21
CA PRO A 531 3.57 -6.18 39.68
C PRO A 531 4.61 -7.08 39.01
N GLY A 532 5.82 -6.56 38.85
CA GLY A 532 6.91 -7.23 38.15
C GLY A 532 7.41 -6.35 37.02
N GLY A 533 8.65 -6.52 36.58
CA GLY A 533 9.24 -5.59 35.65
C GLY A 533 10.61 -6.02 35.18
N TRP A 534 11.37 -5.08 34.64
CA TRP A 534 12.73 -5.33 34.18
C TRP A 534 13.78 -4.80 35.15
N THR A 535 14.88 -5.54 35.25
CA THR A 535 16.13 -5.12 35.86
C THR A 535 17.14 -4.74 34.78
N PHE A 536 17.88 -3.64 35.00
CA PHE A 536 18.88 -3.10 34.08
C PHE A 536 19.78 -4.20 33.49
N GLY A 537 19.88 -4.24 32.16
CA GLY A 537 20.81 -5.10 31.43
C GLY A 537 20.46 -6.59 31.42
N SER A 538 19.34 -6.99 32.02
CA SER A 538 18.83 -8.36 31.95
C SER A 538 18.04 -8.58 30.66
N THR A 539 18.15 -9.76 30.07
CA THR A 539 17.37 -10.16 28.89
C THR A 539 16.16 -10.97 29.32
N TYR A 540 15.00 -10.64 28.74
CA TYR A 540 13.71 -11.29 28.99
C TYR A 540 13.16 -11.85 27.69
N GLU A 541 12.66 -13.08 27.70
CA GLU A 541 11.81 -13.59 26.62
C GLU A 541 10.39 -13.09 26.84
N LEU A 542 9.93 -12.16 26.01
CA LEU A 542 8.55 -11.70 26.00
C LEU A 542 7.77 -12.47 24.95
N LYS A 543 6.61 -13.01 25.34
CA LYS A 543 5.63 -13.58 24.40
C LYS A 543 4.25 -12.98 24.63
N LEU A 544 3.59 -12.60 23.55
CA LEU A 544 2.21 -12.13 23.55
C LEU A 544 1.38 -12.96 22.57
N GLU A 545 0.43 -13.72 23.11
CA GLU A 545 -0.55 -14.47 22.34
C GLU A 545 -1.83 -13.65 22.21
N VAL A 546 -2.39 -13.58 21.00
CA VAL A 546 -3.72 -13.02 20.75
C VAL A 546 -4.58 -14.06 20.05
N LYS A 547 -5.79 -14.28 20.56
CA LYS A 547 -6.79 -15.16 19.94
C LYS A 547 -8.19 -14.60 20.14
N ASN A 548 -8.92 -14.36 19.06
CA ASN A 548 -10.22 -13.68 19.08
C ASN A 548 -10.12 -12.32 19.77
N ASN A 549 -10.61 -12.18 21.00
CA ASN A 549 -10.52 -10.97 21.81
C ASN A 549 -9.66 -11.14 23.08
N SER A 550 -9.03 -12.31 23.27
CA SER A 550 -8.18 -12.61 24.43
C SER A 550 -6.73 -12.34 24.11
N LEU A 551 -6.02 -11.77 25.08
CA LEU A 551 -4.58 -11.48 25.05
C LEU A 551 -3.92 -12.13 26.27
N VAL A 552 -2.85 -12.88 26.03
CA VAL A 552 -2.10 -13.56 27.10
C VAL A 552 -0.63 -13.23 26.98
N GLY A 553 -0.06 -12.63 28.03
CA GLY A 553 1.34 -12.26 28.11
C GLY A 553 2.15 -13.25 28.94
N PHE A 554 3.34 -13.57 28.44
CA PHE A 554 4.31 -14.44 29.09
C PHE A 554 5.67 -13.74 29.19
N ILE A 555 6.40 -14.06 30.26
CA ILE A 555 7.79 -13.66 30.48
C ILE A 555 8.58 -14.91 30.86
N ASP A 556 9.66 -15.19 30.14
CA ASP A 556 10.55 -16.35 30.35
C ASP A 556 9.75 -17.67 30.44
N GLY A 557 8.84 -17.87 29.48
CA GLY A 557 7.95 -19.03 29.38
C GLY A 557 6.84 -19.10 30.44
N LYS A 558 6.76 -18.17 31.39
CA LYS A 558 5.72 -18.15 32.43
C LYS A 558 4.59 -17.20 32.02
N ARG A 559 3.35 -17.66 32.13
CA ARG A 559 2.16 -16.81 31.98
C ARG A 559 2.11 -15.81 33.13
N VAL A 560 2.16 -14.51 32.82
CA VAL A 560 2.20 -13.45 33.86
C VAL A 560 0.97 -12.55 33.86
N ILE A 561 0.28 -12.43 32.72
CA ILE A 561 -0.84 -11.48 32.57
C ILE A 561 -1.83 -11.96 31.50
N GLU A 562 -3.11 -11.64 31.69
CA GLU A 562 -4.18 -11.90 30.73
C GLU A 562 -5.15 -10.72 30.73
N GLY A 563 -5.67 -10.37 29.56
CA GLY A 563 -6.71 -9.36 29.38
C GLY A 563 -7.55 -9.67 28.15
N SER A 564 -8.64 -8.92 27.96
CA SER A 564 -9.46 -9.02 26.77
C SER A 564 -10.00 -7.66 26.34
N ASP A 565 -10.28 -7.52 25.04
CA ASP A 565 -10.97 -6.35 24.48
C ASP A 565 -12.35 -6.77 23.93
N PRO A 566 -13.44 -6.55 24.69
CA PRO A 566 -14.78 -6.95 24.25
C PRO A 566 -15.25 -6.21 23.00
N ASP A 567 -14.70 -5.01 22.72
CA ASP A 567 -15.08 -4.21 21.54
C ASP A 567 -14.49 -4.80 20.24
N MET A 568 -13.44 -5.63 20.35
CA MET A 568 -12.71 -6.25 19.25
C MET A 568 -12.36 -5.24 18.12
N LEU A 569 -11.89 -4.04 18.50
CA LEU A 569 -11.63 -2.96 17.55
C LEU A 569 -10.58 -3.32 16.49
N PHE A 570 -9.62 -4.17 16.85
CA PHE A 570 -8.61 -4.71 15.94
C PHE A 570 -8.80 -6.20 15.79
N SER A 571 -9.35 -6.64 14.65
CA SER A 571 -9.56 -8.07 14.33
C SER A 571 -8.29 -8.75 13.81
N GLY A 572 -7.32 -7.99 13.28
CA GLY A 572 -6.05 -8.48 12.76
C GLY A 572 -5.02 -7.36 12.60
N GLY A 573 -3.78 -7.70 12.25
CA GLY A 573 -2.68 -6.74 12.14
C GLY A 573 -1.31 -7.38 12.33
N GLY A 574 -0.27 -6.62 12.00
CA GLY A 574 1.12 -7.06 12.08
C GLY A 574 1.67 -7.09 13.50
N VAL A 575 2.98 -7.24 13.60
CA VAL A 575 3.76 -7.20 14.85
C VAL A 575 4.48 -5.87 15.02
N GLY A 576 4.83 -5.55 16.26
CA GLY A 576 5.67 -4.39 16.55
C GLY A 576 6.60 -4.59 17.74
N LEU A 577 7.69 -3.82 17.74
CA LEU A 577 8.62 -3.68 18.86
C LEU A 577 8.61 -2.22 19.30
N LEU A 578 8.47 -1.96 20.59
CA LEU A 578 8.32 -0.60 21.12
C LEU A 578 9.28 -0.30 22.27
N THR A 579 9.61 0.98 22.40
CA THR A 579 10.24 1.54 23.60
C THR A 579 9.76 2.97 23.81
N SER A 580 9.63 3.37 25.08
CA SER A 580 9.36 4.76 25.48
C SER A 580 10.58 5.34 26.16
N VAL A 581 11.01 6.52 25.70
CA VAL A 581 12.15 7.32 26.21
C VAL A 581 13.31 6.45 26.72
N GLY A 582 14.20 6.03 25.82
CA GLY A 582 15.30 5.17 26.20
C GLY A 582 15.87 4.26 25.12
N ARG A 583 16.57 3.22 25.57
CA ARG A 583 17.18 2.17 24.74
C ARG A 583 16.77 0.76 25.18
N VAL A 584 16.42 -0.04 24.18
CA VAL A 584 16.16 -1.48 24.29
C VAL A 584 16.90 -2.23 23.17
N GLY A 585 17.56 -3.33 23.52
CA GLY A 585 18.09 -4.28 22.53
C GLY A 585 17.13 -5.43 22.28
N VAL A 586 17.01 -5.89 21.03
CA VAL A 586 16.18 -7.05 20.64
C VAL A 586 16.95 -7.97 19.69
N ASP A 587 17.03 -9.25 20.01
CA ASP A 587 17.85 -10.22 19.25
C ASP A 587 17.13 -10.90 18.09
N GLY A 588 15.80 -10.84 18.05
CA GLY A 588 14.97 -11.36 16.96
C GLY A 588 13.52 -11.47 17.40
N VAL A 589 12.65 -11.72 16.43
CA VAL A 589 11.21 -11.87 16.64
C VAL A 589 10.76 -13.17 15.97
N SER A 590 9.99 -14.00 16.67
CA SER A 590 9.28 -15.12 16.04
C SER A 590 7.78 -14.87 16.05
N VAL A 591 7.11 -15.33 15.00
CA VAL A 591 5.66 -15.26 14.84
C VAL A 591 5.15 -16.64 14.49
N GLU A 592 4.14 -17.11 15.21
CA GLU A 592 3.52 -18.42 15.00
C GLU A 592 1.99 -18.36 15.17
N PRO A 593 1.21 -19.17 14.42
CA PRO A 593 -0.24 -19.26 14.62
C PRO A 593 -0.58 -19.81 16.02
N VAL A 594 -1.65 -19.31 16.61
CA VAL A 594 -2.22 -19.85 17.86
C VAL A 594 -3.41 -20.74 17.51
N ASN A 595 -3.36 -22.00 17.94
CA ASN A 595 -4.42 -22.98 17.72
C ASN A 595 -5.64 -22.74 18.61
#